data_AF-A0A5R8LX76-F1
#
_entry.id   AF-A0A5R8LX76-F1
#
_cell.length_a   1.000
_cell.length_b   1.000
_cell.length_c   1.000
_cell.angle_alpha   90.00
_cell.angle_beta   90.00
_cell.angle_gamma   90.00
#
_symmetry.space_group_name_H-M   'P 1'
#
loop_
_entity.id
_entity.type
_entity.pdbx_description
1 polymer ?
#
loop_
_entity_poly.entity_id
_entity_poly.type
_entity_poly.pdbx_seq_one_letter_code
_entity_poly.pdbx_strand_id
1 'polypeptide(L)'
;MDKGQGNDNLEMLRELLTAHTFNNEVQVDDQLLSFLVQIGHTSQLLRNIYRAIRRREATYVYQPLLGSSIEFKFKYDEQQVTFQKATMEMSITMDDFLFLLGSADAVYAPVLPLGTVLVLDKRMLAPEITEPFENKDFKVLITGRKIPLSGDYANYLIDYVTRLWPYGELPETEPLMVSNMMIERVDQLGPTDEFADGFAENILHMNQLVEGRLSTAFMASVLAKKLVTTHPKRRE
;
A
#
# COMPACT_ATOMS: atom_id res chain seq x y z
N MET A 1 -10.31 -6.56 -19.90
CA MET A 1 -8.99 -5.89 -19.83
C MET A 1 -8.73 -5.32 -21.20
N ASP A 2 -8.80 -4.00 -21.30
CA ASP A 2 -8.46 -3.32 -22.55
C ASP A 2 -6.95 -3.43 -22.78
N LYS A 3 -6.53 -3.78 -24.00
CA LYS A 3 -5.12 -4.11 -24.29
C LYS A 3 -4.20 -2.88 -24.19
N GLY A 4 -4.75 -1.66 -24.19
CA GLY A 4 -4.01 -0.40 -24.01
C GLY A 4 -3.53 -0.18 -22.57
N GLN A 5 -4.43 -0.27 -21.59
CA GLN A 5 -4.15 0.07 -20.18
C GLN A 5 -3.04 -0.80 -19.55
N GLY A 6 -2.94 -2.07 -19.96
CA GLY A 6 -1.93 -2.99 -19.42
C GLY A 6 -0.49 -2.65 -19.85
N ASN A 7 -0.33 -2.06 -21.04
CA ASN A 7 0.97 -1.63 -21.54
C ASN A 7 1.41 -0.32 -20.87
N ASP A 8 0.47 0.61 -20.68
CA ASP A 8 0.73 1.90 -20.04
C ASP A 8 1.15 1.71 -18.57
N ASN A 9 0.46 0.84 -17.82
CA ASN A 9 0.83 0.55 -16.44
C ASN A 9 2.25 -0.04 -16.29
N LEU A 10 2.70 -0.88 -17.23
CA LEU A 10 4.04 -1.45 -17.19
C LEU A 10 5.11 -0.38 -17.45
N GLU A 11 4.87 0.53 -18.39
CA GLU A 11 5.76 1.66 -18.65
C GLU A 11 5.83 2.60 -17.44
N MET A 12 4.68 2.93 -16.83
CA MET A 12 4.66 3.77 -15.62
C MET A 12 5.39 3.12 -14.44
N LEU A 13 5.26 1.80 -14.27
CA LEU A 13 6.08 1.08 -13.30
C LEU A 13 7.57 1.22 -13.61
N ARG A 14 7.98 1.02 -14.87
CA ARG A 14 9.37 1.15 -15.29
C ARG A 14 9.92 2.56 -15.05
N GLU A 15 9.13 3.59 -15.31
CA GLU A 15 9.49 5.00 -15.05
C GLU A 15 9.69 5.27 -13.55
N LEU A 16 8.75 4.82 -12.69
CA LEU A 16 8.89 4.96 -11.24
C LEU A 16 10.17 4.29 -10.74
N LEU A 17 10.47 3.08 -11.21
CA LEU A 17 11.64 2.33 -10.78
C LEU A 17 12.95 2.97 -11.27
N THR A 18 12.99 3.49 -12.50
CA THR A 18 14.20 4.13 -13.05
C THR A 18 14.45 5.53 -12.48
N ALA A 19 13.41 6.23 -11.99
CA ALA A 19 13.55 7.50 -11.28
C ALA A 19 14.11 7.35 -9.85
N HIS A 20 14.03 6.15 -9.26
CA HIS A 20 14.52 5.87 -7.91
C HIS A 20 16.01 5.51 -7.89
N THR A 21 16.73 6.05 -6.92
CA THR A 21 18.14 5.72 -6.69
C THR A 21 18.23 4.60 -5.66
N PHE A 22 18.41 3.37 -6.13
CA PHE A 22 18.59 2.21 -5.26
C PHE A 22 19.94 2.26 -4.53
N ASN A 23 19.97 1.79 -3.27
CA ASN A 23 21.22 1.76 -2.48
C ASN A 23 22.18 0.64 -2.94
N ASN A 24 21.66 -0.40 -3.58
CA ASN A 24 22.42 -1.49 -4.20
C ASN A 24 22.33 -1.39 -5.74
N GLU A 25 23.17 -2.13 -6.47
CA GLU A 25 23.07 -2.30 -7.93
C GLU A 25 21.83 -3.13 -8.31
N VAL A 26 20.63 -2.59 -8.05
CA VAL A 26 19.36 -3.17 -8.49
C VAL A 26 19.21 -2.91 -9.98
N GLN A 27 19.23 -3.98 -10.77
CA GLN A 27 18.92 -3.90 -12.19
C GLN A 27 17.40 -3.98 -12.39
N VAL A 28 16.82 -2.95 -13.01
CA VAL A 28 15.41 -2.94 -13.40
C VAL A 28 15.25 -3.72 -14.71
N ASP A 29 15.25 -5.05 -14.59
CA ASP A 29 15.09 -5.98 -15.70
C ASP A 29 13.64 -6.52 -15.82
N ASP A 30 13.40 -7.32 -16.85
CA ASP A 30 12.06 -7.89 -17.10
C ASP A 30 11.65 -8.91 -16.03
N GLN A 31 12.61 -9.52 -15.32
CA GLN A 31 12.30 -10.45 -14.22
C GLN A 31 11.74 -9.69 -13.02
N LEU A 32 12.38 -8.60 -12.63
CA LEU A 32 11.91 -7.72 -11.56
C LEU A 32 10.55 -7.11 -11.91
N LEU A 33 10.38 -6.61 -13.13
CA LEU A 33 9.10 -6.05 -13.57
C LEU A 33 7.98 -7.10 -13.54
N SER A 34 8.22 -8.30 -14.07
CA SER A 34 7.25 -9.40 -14.04
C SER A 34 6.88 -9.80 -12.61
N PHE A 35 7.86 -9.80 -11.70
CA PHE A 35 7.64 -10.03 -10.27
C PHE A 35 6.73 -8.98 -9.64
N LEU A 36 6.98 -7.69 -9.90
CA LEU A 36 6.18 -6.59 -9.35
C LEU A 36 4.78 -6.52 -9.95
N VAL A 37 4.63 -6.81 -11.24
CA VAL A 37 3.31 -6.98 -11.90
C VAL A 37 2.50 -8.08 -11.20
N GLN A 38 3.13 -9.23 -10.91
CA GLN A 38 2.46 -10.32 -10.19
C GLN A 38 2.01 -9.89 -8.78
N ILE A 39 2.88 -9.19 -8.05
CA ILE A 39 2.55 -8.67 -6.71
C ILE A 39 1.40 -7.66 -6.78
N GLY A 40 1.49 -6.69 -7.69
CA GLY A 40 0.51 -5.61 -7.85
C GLY A 40 -0.89 -6.12 -8.21
N HIS A 41 -0.99 -7.07 -9.14
CA HIS A 41 -2.26 -7.69 -9.50
C HIS A 41 -2.82 -8.64 -8.43
N THR A 42 -1.99 -9.09 -7.49
CA THR A 42 -2.40 -9.99 -6.41
C THR A 42 -2.47 -9.20 -5.10
N SER A 43 -3.48 -8.35 -4.92
CA SER A 43 -3.57 -7.47 -3.74
C SER A 43 -3.47 -8.21 -2.41
N GLN A 44 -3.97 -9.45 -2.33
CA GLN A 44 -3.82 -10.28 -1.13
C GLN A 44 -2.36 -10.67 -0.84
N LEU A 45 -1.56 -10.96 -1.87
CA LEU A 45 -0.13 -11.25 -1.73
C LEU A 45 0.60 -10.01 -1.21
N LEU A 46 0.42 -8.86 -1.85
CA LEU A 46 1.01 -7.59 -1.44
C LEU A 46 0.66 -7.25 0.02
N ARG A 47 -0.63 -7.34 0.39
CA ARG A 47 -1.10 -7.14 1.78
C ARG A 47 -0.46 -8.10 2.77
N ASN A 48 -0.31 -9.37 2.41
CA ASN A 48 0.29 -10.37 3.29
C ASN A 48 1.80 -10.13 3.48
N ILE A 49 2.53 -9.77 2.42
CA ILE A 49 3.94 -9.38 2.51
C ILE A 49 4.06 -8.18 3.46
N TYR A 50 3.26 -7.14 3.24
CA TYR A 50 3.28 -5.95 4.09
C TYR A 50 2.91 -6.27 5.55
N ARG A 51 1.91 -7.14 5.79
CA ARG A 51 1.55 -7.61 7.13
C ARG A 51 2.72 -8.32 7.82
N ALA A 52 3.42 -9.19 7.10
CA ALA A 52 4.59 -9.90 7.64
C ALA A 52 5.68 -8.91 8.10
N ILE A 53 5.97 -7.88 7.29
CA ILE A 53 6.88 -6.78 7.65
C ILE A 53 6.40 -6.05 8.91
N ARG A 54 5.12 -5.67 8.95
CA ARG A 54 4.54 -4.93 10.09
C ARG A 54 4.55 -5.73 11.39
N ARG A 55 4.41 -7.05 11.31
CA ARG A 55 4.47 -7.96 12.45
C ARG A 55 5.90 -8.39 12.80
N ARG A 56 6.90 -7.89 12.08
CA ARG A 56 8.31 -8.26 12.23
C ARG A 56 8.55 -9.76 12.11
N GLU A 57 7.80 -10.42 11.22
CA GLU A 57 8.04 -11.83 10.91
C GLU A 57 9.42 -11.94 10.22
N ALA A 58 10.17 -13.00 10.55
CA ALA A 58 11.50 -13.22 9.98
C ALA A 58 11.41 -13.74 8.53
N THR A 59 10.34 -14.46 8.20
CA THR A 59 10.12 -15.03 6.88
C THR A 59 8.65 -15.00 6.50
N TYR A 60 8.37 -14.95 5.20
CA TYR A 60 7.04 -15.16 4.64
C TYR A 60 7.17 -15.97 3.35
N VAL A 61 6.29 -16.95 3.15
CA VAL A 61 6.29 -17.80 1.95
C VAL A 61 4.92 -17.71 1.30
N TYR A 62 4.90 -17.27 0.04
CA TYR A 62 3.71 -17.34 -0.81
C TYR A 62 3.77 -18.59 -1.69
N GLN A 63 2.76 -19.44 -1.55
CA GLN A 63 2.59 -20.62 -2.38
C GLN A 63 1.42 -20.37 -3.34
N PRO A 64 1.67 -20.05 -4.63
CA PRO A 64 0.58 -19.97 -5.61
C PRO A 64 0.02 -21.37 -5.90
N LEU A 65 -1.23 -21.42 -6.38
CA LEU A 65 -1.85 -22.68 -6.80
C LEU A 65 -1.09 -23.36 -7.96
N LEU A 66 -0.52 -22.55 -8.86
CA LEU A 66 0.30 -22.98 -9.98
C LEU A 66 1.60 -22.15 -10.03
N GLY A 67 2.72 -22.81 -10.32
CA GLY A 67 4.04 -22.18 -10.42
C GLY A 67 4.89 -22.27 -9.15
N SER A 68 6.02 -21.56 -9.16
CA SER A 68 6.99 -21.57 -8.06
C SER A 68 6.54 -20.71 -6.88
N SER A 69 6.90 -21.15 -5.66
CA SER A 69 6.76 -20.33 -4.47
C SER A 69 7.62 -19.07 -4.53
N ILE A 70 7.23 -18.10 -3.72
CA ILE A 70 8.01 -16.89 -3.46
C ILE A 70 8.36 -16.90 -1.98
N GLU A 71 9.65 -16.93 -1.67
CA GLU A 71 10.15 -16.84 -0.30
C GLU A 71 10.69 -15.45 -0.03
N PHE A 72 10.34 -14.88 1.12
CA PHE A 72 10.84 -13.61 1.62
C PHE A 72 11.53 -13.84 2.96
N LYS A 73 12.71 -13.26 3.13
CA LYS A 73 13.50 -13.26 4.37
C LYS A 73 13.77 -11.82 4.78
N PHE A 74 13.33 -11.45 5.98
CA PHE A 74 13.43 -10.10 6.51
C PHE A 74 14.48 -10.07 7.63
N LYS A 75 15.59 -9.37 7.39
CA LYS A 75 16.64 -9.16 8.38
C LYS A 75 16.58 -7.73 8.88
N TYR A 76 15.78 -7.49 9.91
CA TYR A 76 15.54 -6.14 10.43
C TYR A 76 16.78 -5.47 11.01
N ASP A 77 17.67 -6.23 11.66
CA ASP A 77 18.91 -5.67 12.24
C ASP A 77 19.88 -5.21 11.15
N GLU A 78 19.90 -5.90 10.01
CA GLU A 78 20.71 -5.58 8.83
C GLU A 78 20.00 -4.61 7.87
N GLN A 79 18.74 -4.24 8.14
CA GLN A 79 17.87 -3.48 7.23
C GLN A 79 17.83 -4.08 5.81
N GLN A 80 17.83 -5.41 5.71
CA GLN A 80 17.92 -6.14 4.45
C GLN A 80 16.70 -7.04 4.24
N VAL A 81 16.27 -7.14 2.99
CA VAL A 81 15.26 -8.11 2.53
C VAL A 81 15.87 -8.94 1.41
N THR A 82 15.77 -10.25 1.53
CA THR A 82 16.05 -11.17 0.43
C THR A 82 14.74 -11.80 0.00
N PHE A 83 14.48 -11.84 -1.31
CA PHE A 83 13.37 -12.59 -1.86
C PHE A 83 13.80 -13.45 -3.03
N GLN A 84 13.19 -14.63 -3.12
CA GLN A 84 13.53 -15.66 -4.09
C GLN A 84 12.27 -16.19 -4.77
N LYS A 85 12.30 -16.28 -6.09
CA LYS A 85 11.25 -16.89 -6.92
C LYS A 85 11.89 -17.58 -8.12
N ALA A 86 11.73 -18.90 -8.21
CA ALA A 86 12.35 -19.70 -9.26
C ALA A 86 13.88 -19.43 -9.36
N THR A 87 14.35 -18.89 -10.49
CA THR A 87 15.76 -18.54 -10.71
C THR A 87 16.12 -17.11 -10.30
N MET A 88 15.14 -16.30 -9.89
CA MET A 88 15.35 -14.94 -9.42
C MET A 88 15.66 -14.98 -7.91
N GLU A 89 16.80 -14.41 -7.52
CA GLU A 89 17.15 -14.13 -6.14
C GLU A 89 17.65 -12.69 -6.06
N MET A 90 17.09 -11.91 -5.15
CA MET A 90 17.44 -10.51 -4.98
C MET A 90 17.60 -10.18 -3.51
N SER A 91 18.62 -9.39 -3.18
CA SER A 91 18.85 -8.88 -1.84
C SER A 91 19.03 -7.36 -1.86
N ILE A 92 18.12 -6.66 -1.19
CA ILE A 92 18.01 -5.20 -1.21
C ILE A 92 17.76 -4.65 0.18
N THR A 93 17.87 -3.34 0.33
CA THR A 93 17.53 -2.68 1.59
C THR A 93 16.03 -2.76 1.87
N MET A 94 15.64 -2.66 3.14
CA MET A 94 14.23 -2.61 3.54
C MET A 94 13.50 -1.42 2.91
N ASP A 95 14.13 -0.25 2.87
CA ASP A 95 13.51 0.94 2.28
C ASP A 95 13.35 0.80 0.76
N ASP A 96 14.33 0.21 0.05
CA ASP A 96 14.18 -0.10 -1.38
C ASP A 96 13.09 -1.15 -1.62
N PHE A 97 12.98 -2.17 -0.76
CA PHE A 97 11.92 -3.16 -0.86
C PHE A 97 10.54 -2.53 -0.64
N LEU A 98 10.39 -1.65 0.35
CA LEU A 98 9.15 -0.89 0.55
C LEU A 98 8.83 0.00 -0.65
N PHE A 99 9.83 0.64 -1.24
CA PHE A 99 9.66 1.40 -2.48
C PHE A 99 9.11 0.52 -3.61
N LEU A 100 9.71 -0.65 -3.85
CA LEU A 100 9.23 -1.60 -4.86
C LEU A 100 7.77 -2.01 -4.65
N LEU A 101 7.41 -2.37 -3.40
CA LEU A 101 6.03 -2.72 -3.06
C LEU A 101 5.07 -1.53 -3.23
N GLY A 102 5.51 -0.34 -2.86
CA GLY A 102 4.74 0.90 -3.01
C GLY A 102 4.52 1.27 -4.47
N SER A 103 5.51 1.09 -5.34
CA SER A 103 5.34 1.28 -6.79
C SER A 103 4.36 0.28 -7.38
N ALA A 104 4.43 -0.99 -6.98
CA ALA A 104 3.46 -1.99 -7.40
C ALA A 104 2.03 -1.67 -6.93
N ASP A 105 1.87 -1.22 -5.67
CA ASP A 105 0.57 -0.74 -5.17
C ASP A 105 0.08 0.48 -5.96
N ALA A 106 0.95 1.48 -6.15
CA ALA A 106 0.60 2.73 -6.83
C ALA A 106 0.09 2.48 -8.24
N VAL A 107 0.69 1.55 -8.99
CA VAL A 107 0.34 1.27 -10.39
C VAL A 107 -0.91 0.39 -10.51
N TYR A 108 -1.05 -0.63 -9.65
CA TYR A 108 -2.05 -1.69 -9.87
C TYR A 108 -3.22 -1.71 -8.88
N ALA A 109 -3.14 -0.99 -7.76
CA ALA A 109 -4.22 -0.97 -6.80
C ALA A 109 -5.37 -0.07 -7.30
N PRO A 110 -6.63 -0.54 -7.22
CA PRO A 110 -7.77 0.26 -7.64
C PRO A 110 -7.99 1.45 -6.69
N VAL A 111 -8.46 2.56 -7.25
CA VAL A 111 -8.91 3.71 -6.44
C VAL A 111 -10.40 3.53 -6.10
N LEU A 112 -10.67 3.08 -4.87
CA LEU A 112 -12.05 2.81 -4.45
C LEU A 112 -12.89 4.10 -4.39
N PRO A 113 -14.20 4.04 -4.75
CA PRO A 113 -15.05 5.22 -4.76
C PRO A 113 -15.37 5.73 -3.35
N LEU A 114 -15.71 7.02 -3.24
CA LEU A 114 -16.25 7.58 -2.00
C LEU A 114 -17.53 6.84 -1.60
N GLY A 115 -17.78 6.75 -0.29
CA GLY A 115 -18.93 6.02 0.23
C GLY A 115 -18.77 4.49 0.23
N THR A 116 -17.62 3.97 -0.19
CA THR A 116 -17.30 2.54 -0.03
C THR A 116 -17.15 2.21 1.45
N VAL A 117 -17.79 1.13 1.90
CA VAL A 117 -17.62 0.55 3.23
C VAL A 117 -16.57 -0.56 3.15
N LEU A 118 -15.53 -0.41 3.97
CA LEU A 118 -14.41 -1.33 4.07
C LEU A 118 -14.48 -2.08 5.39
N VAL A 119 -14.12 -3.36 5.37
CA VAL A 119 -13.69 -4.07 6.57
C VAL A 119 -12.17 -3.98 6.66
N LEU A 120 -11.69 -3.48 7.80
CA LEU A 120 -10.25 -3.36 8.05
C LEU A 120 -9.71 -4.61 8.73
N ASP A 121 -8.48 -4.99 8.35
CA ASP A 121 -7.76 -6.06 9.00
C ASP A 121 -7.32 -5.62 10.39
N LYS A 122 -8.02 -6.10 11.42
CA LYS A 122 -7.75 -5.78 12.83
C LYS A 122 -6.32 -6.06 13.25
N ARG A 123 -5.62 -7.01 12.61
CA ARG A 123 -4.21 -7.34 12.91
C ARG A 123 -3.23 -6.24 12.48
N MET A 124 -3.69 -5.28 11.68
CA MET A 124 -2.94 -4.12 11.22
C MET A 124 -3.20 -2.87 12.07
N LEU A 125 -4.14 -2.94 13.01
CA LEU A 125 -4.57 -1.84 13.86
C LEU A 125 -4.05 -2.01 15.29
N ALA A 126 -4.06 -0.91 16.03
CA ALA A 126 -3.69 -0.93 17.44
C ALA A 126 -4.79 -1.66 18.26
N PRO A 127 -4.42 -2.49 19.26
CA PRO A 127 -5.39 -3.25 20.06
C PRO A 127 -6.49 -2.37 20.64
N GLU A 128 -6.14 -1.16 21.13
CA GLU A 128 -7.05 -0.22 21.77
C GLU A 128 -8.20 0.23 20.84
N ILE A 129 -7.99 0.19 19.52
CA ILE A 129 -9.00 0.51 18.51
C ILE A 129 -9.90 -0.71 18.23
N THR A 130 -9.33 -1.91 18.34
CA THR A 130 -9.96 -3.17 17.89
C THR A 130 -10.64 -3.97 18.99
N GLU A 131 -10.29 -3.76 20.25
CA GLU A 131 -10.87 -4.42 21.42
C GLU A 131 -12.42 -4.35 21.44
N PRO A 132 -13.08 -3.20 21.18
CA PRO A 132 -14.54 -3.13 21.13
C PRO A 132 -15.16 -3.98 20.00
N PHE A 133 -14.35 -4.40 19.04
CA PHE A 133 -14.72 -5.12 17.83
C PHE A 133 -14.10 -6.53 17.77
N GLU A 134 -13.64 -7.11 18.88
CA GLU A 134 -13.01 -8.45 18.86
C GLU A 134 -13.86 -9.49 18.12
N ASN A 135 -15.16 -9.54 18.42
CA ASN A 135 -16.12 -10.46 17.82
C ASN A 135 -16.93 -9.85 16.67
N LYS A 136 -16.49 -8.72 16.12
CA LYS A 136 -17.19 -7.99 15.04
C LYS A 136 -16.21 -7.54 13.96
N ASP A 137 -16.74 -7.21 12.79
CA ASP A 137 -15.96 -6.53 11.77
C ASP A 137 -15.67 -5.08 12.22
N PHE A 138 -14.44 -4.62 12.01
CA PHE A 138 -14.11 -3.21 12.13
C PHE A 138 -14.38 -2.52 10.79
N LYS A 139 -15.51 -1.81 10.68
CA LYS A 139 -15.97 -1.22 9.43
C LYS A 139 -15.77 0.28 9.36
N VAL A 140 -15.34 0.78 8.22
CA VAL A 140 -15.16 2.21 7.95
C VAL A 140 -15.73 2.61 6.60
N LEU A 141 -16.16 3.86 6.47
CA LEU A 141 -16.67 4.48 5.25
C LEU A 141 -15.62 5.42 4.66
N ILE A 142 -15.32 5.31 3.37
CA ILE A 142 -14.41 6.22 2.68
C ILE A 142 -15.06 7.60 2.47
N THR A 143 -14.41 8.65 2.97
CA THR A 143 -14.84 10.05 2.85
C THR A 143 -13.84 10.94 2.12
N GLY A 144 -12.60 10.49 1.95
CA GLY A 144 -11.57 11.16 1.14
C GLY A 144 -10.62 10.14 0.49
N ARG A 145 -9.95 10.54 -0.59
CA ARG A 145 -9.08 9.67 -1.40
C ARG A 145 -7.81 10.40 -1.83
N LYS A 146 -6.68 9.70 -1.85
CA LYS A 146 -5.40 10.14 -2.45
C LYS A 146 -4.98 11.55 -2.01
N ILE A 147 -4.96 11.78 -0.70
CA ILE A 147 -4.61 13.09 -0.12
C ILE A 147 -3.09 13.21 -0.05
N PRO A 148 -2.47 14.12 -0.83
CA PRO A 148 -1.02 14.27 -0.81
C PRO A 148 -0.54 14.90 0.49
N LEU A 149 0.65 14.50 0.94
CA LEU A 149 1.34 15.16 2.03
C LEU A 149 2.19 16.33 1.50
N SER A 150 2.62 17.20 2.41
CA SER A 150 3.40 18.40 2.08
C SER A 150 4.78 18.39 2.72
N GLY A 151 5.65 19.30 2.26
CA GLY A 151 7.02 19.47 2.77
C GLY A 151 7.88 18.23 2.53
N ASP A 152 8.60 17.78 3.57
CA ASP A 152 9.51 16.62 3.51
C ASP A 152 8.82 15.30 3.14
N TYR A 153 7.49 15.27 3.13
CA TYR A 153 6.68 14.09 2.84
C TYR A 153 5.98 14.16 1.48
N ALA A 154 6.32 15.13 0.62
CA ALA A 154 5.63 15.39 -0.66
C ALA A 154 5.55 14.19 -1.63
N ASN A 155 6.46 13.22 -1.48
CA ASN A 155 6.50 11.97 -2.24
C ASN A 155 5.49 10.91 -1.73
N TYR A 156 4.64 11.28 -0.77
CA TYR A 156 3.69 10.36 -0.15
C TYR A 156 2.27 10.91 -0.13
N LEU A 157 1.31 9.99 -0.06
CA LEU A 157 -0.10 10.30 0.09
C LEU A 157 -0.81 9.35 1.06
N ILE A 158 -1.96 9.79 1.55
CA ILE A 158 -2.92 8.96 2.27
C ILE A 158 -3.89 8.38 1.25
N ASP A 159 -4.00 7.05 1.16
CA ASP A 159 -4.91 6.42 0.19
C ASP A 159 -6.35 6.79 0.46
N TYR A 160 -6.80 6.67 1.71
CA TYR A 160 -8.16 6.97 2.11
C TYR A 160 -8.25 7.71 3.44
N VAL A 161 -9.14 8.69 3.50
CA VAL A 161 -9.65 9.28 4.74
C VAL A 161 -10.99 8.61 5.02
N THR A 162 -11.19 8.11 6.23
CA THR A 162 -12.36 7.30 6.55
C THR A 162 -13.01 7.67 7.88
N ARG A 163 -14.28 7.30 8.02
CA ARG A 163 -15.09 7.44 9.25
C ARG A 163 -15.62 6.09 9.69
N LEU A 164 -15.85 5.92 10.99
CA LEU A 164 -16.37 4.67 11.52
C LEU A 164 -17.77 4.40 10.96
N TRP A 165 -18.03 3.20 10.45
CA TRP A 165 -19.35 2.81 9.96
C TRP A 165 -20.15 2.06 11.05
N PRO A 166 -21.47 2.28 11.20
CA PRO A 166 -22.33 3.22 10.46
C PRO A 166 -22.44 4.61 11.12
N TYR A 167 -21.57 4.91 12.10
CA TYR A 167 -21.69 6.10 12.95
C TYR A 167 -21.33 7.41 12.26
N GLY A 168 -20.45 7.36 11.24
CA GLY A 168 -20.01 8.54 10.50
C GLY A 168 -19.12 9.47 11.33
N GLU A 169 -19.39 10.77 11.20
CA GLU A 169 -18.72 11.83 11.96
C GLU A 169 -19.24 11.86 13.40
N LEU A 170 -18.34 11.77 14.39
CA LEU A 170 -18.68 12.00 15.79
C LEU A 170 -17.91 13.22 16.32
N PRO A 171 -18.48 13.99 17.25
CA PRO A 171 -17.77 15.09 17.90
C PRO A 171 -16.42 14.62 18.44
N GLU A 172 -15.38 15.42 18.23
CA GLU A 172 -14.03 15.18 18.76
C GLU A 172 -13.37 13.88 18.26
N THR A 173 -13.85 13.31 17.14
CA THR A 173 -13.23 12.13 16.52
C THR A 173 -12.46 12.48 15.25
N GLU A 174 -11.16 12.20 15.27
CA GLU A 174 -10.30 12.34 14.09
C GLU A 174 -10.61 11.24 13.06
N PRO A 175 -10.42 11.53 11.76
CA PRO A 175 -10.65 10.53 10.73
C PRO A 175 -9.58 9.46 10.78
N LEU A 176 -9.95 8.25 10.41
CA LEU A 176 -9.01 7.15 10.27
C LEU A 176 -8.38 7.23 8.88
N MET A 177 -7.06 7.44 8.86
CA MET A 177 -6.26 7.33 7.65
C MET A 177 -6.01 5.85 7.35
N VAL A 178 -6.46 5.40 6.19
CA VAL A 178 -6.44 3.97 5.80
C VAL A 178 -5.66 3.82 4.51
N SER A 179 -4.73 2.86 4.48
CA SER A 179 -4.04 2.44 3.26
C SER A 179 -4.68 1.21 2.65
N ASN A 180 -4.39 0.95 1.37
CA ASN A 180 -4.76 -0.31 0.70
C ASN A 180 -4.31 -1.56 1.48
N MET A 181 -3.24 -1.44 2.26
CA MET A 181 -2.64 -2.53 3.03
C MET A 181 -3.45 -2.91 4.28
N MET A 182 -4.31 -2.02 4.75
CA MET A 182 -5.14 -2.23 5.94
C MET A 182 -6.50 -2.84 5.61
N ILE A 183 -6.85 -2.92 4.33
CA ILE A 183 -8.16 -3.40 3.86
C ILE A 183 -8.16 -4.93 3.87
N GLU A 184 -9.07 -5.53 4.65
CA GLU A 184 -9.34 -6.96 4.57
C GLU A 184 -10.19 -7.25 3.33
N ARG A 185 -11.34 -6.57 3.23
CA ARG A 185 -12.28 -6.70 2.11
C ARG A 185 -13.15 -5.46 1.96
N VAL A 186 -13.73 -5.29 0.77
CA VAL A 186 -14.81 -4.33 0.53
C VAL A 186 -16.12 -4.99 0.95
N ASP A 187 -16.85 -4.34 1.86
CA ASP A 187 -18.14 -4.81 2.35
C ASP A 187 -19.28 -4.30 1.46
N GLN A 188 -19.22 -3.01 1.10
CA GLN A 188 -20.16 -2.36 0.20
C GLN A 188 -19.41 -1.36 -0.67
N LEU A 189 -19.57 -1.46 -1.99
CA LEU A 189 -19.00 -0.48 -2.91
C LEU A 189 -19.79 0.83 -2.86
N GLY A 190 -19.08 1.96 -2.85
CA GLY A 190 -19.69 3.28 -2.96
C GLY A 190 -20.33 3.51 -4.33
N PRO A 191 -21.21 4.52 -4.46
CA PRO A 191 -21.79 4.87 -5.74
C PRO A 191 -20.69 5.28 -6.73
N THR A 192 -20.84 4.85 -7.99
CA THR A 192 -19.98 5.26 -9.09
C THR A 192 -20.78 5.50 -10.36
N ASP A 193 -20.25 6.37 -11.21
CA ASP A 193 -20.71 6.67 -12.56
C ASP A 193 -19.49 6.91 -13.47
N GLU A 194 -19.71 7.10 -14.77
CA GLU A 194 -18.62 7.29 -15.75
C GLU A 194 -17.71 8.49 -15.39
N PHE A 195 -18.28 9.54 -14.80
CA PHE A 195 -17.50 10.70 -14.38
C PHE A 195 -16.63 10.36 -13.17
N ALA A 196 -17.18 9.67 -12.17
CA ALA A 196 -16.47 9.25 -10.98
C ALA A 196 -15.33 8.27 -11.30
N ASP A 197 -15.57 7.30 -12.19
CA ASP A 197 -14.56 6.36 -12.67
C ASP A 197 -13.47 7.10 -13.45
N GLY A 198 -13.87 7.98 -14.38
CA GLY A 198 -12.93 8.81 -15.15
C GLY A 198 -12.08 9.73 -14.28
N PHE A 199 -12.65 10.29 -13.20
CA PHE A 199 -11.92 11.11 -12.24
C PHE A 199 -10.96 10.27 -11.39
N ALA A 200 -11.36 9.07 -10.97
CA ALA A 200 -10.51 8.18 -10.20
C ALA A 200 -9.26 7.75 -10.99
N GLU A 201 -9.45 7.29 -12.22
CA GLU A 201 -8.36 6.78 -13.06
C GLU A 201 -7.54 7.95 -13.66
N ASN A 202 -8.18 8.87 -14.38
CA ASN A 202 -7.44 9.84 -15.19
C ASN A 202 -6.92 11.05 -14.40
N ILE A 203 -7.41 11.28 -13.18
CA ILE A 203 -6.98 12.40 -12.34
C ILE A 203 -6.27 11.90 -11.09
N LEU A 204 -6.94 11.13 -10.23
CA LEU A 204 -6.33 10.75 -8.94
C LEU A 204 -5.16 9.78 -9.13
N HIS A 205 -5.35 8.72 -9.91
CA HIS A 205 -4.33 7.70 -10.15
C HIS A 205 -3.20 8.25 -11.03
N MET A 206 -3.52 8.90 -12.15
CA MET A 206 -2.50 9.51 -13.00
C MET A 206 -1.66 10.58 -12.28
N ASN A 207 -2.26 11.48 -11.49
CA ASN A 207 -1.49 12.47 -10.73
C ASN A 207 -0.57 11.79 -9.71
N GLN A 208 -1.07 10.77 -9.00
CA GLN A 208 -0.24 9.98 -8.09
C GLN A 208 1.02 9.46 -8.80
N LEU A 209 0.86 8.87 -9.99
CA LEU A 209 1.95 8.26 -10.73
C LEU A 209 2.92 9.31 -11.31
N VAL A 210 2.41 10.36 -11.95
CA VAL A 210 3.22 11.45 -12.52
C VAL A 210 4.05 12.17 -11.46
N GLU A 211 3.50 12.34 -10.26
CA GLU A 211 4.21 12.99 -9.15
C GLU A 211 5.04 11.99 -8.32
N GLY A 212 5.11 10.72 -8.73
CA GLY A 212 5.90 9.69 -8.06
C GLY A 212 5.47 9.41 -6.62
N ARG A 213 4.20 9.63 -6.29
CA ARG A 213 3.70 9.52 -4.91
C ARG A 213 3.36 8.08 -4.53
N LEU A 214 3.88 7.65 -3.39
CA LEU A 214 3.58 6.35 -2.81
C LEU A 214 2.60 6.48 -1.64
N SER A 215 1.88 5.40 -1.34
CA SER A 215 1.11 5.35 -0.09
C SER A 215 2.04 5.51 1.11
N THR A 216 1.60 6.27 2.11
CA THR A 216 2.30 6.41 3.40
C THR A 216 2.56 5.08 4.10
N ALA A 217 1.86 4.00 3.72
CA ALA A 217 2.19 2.64 4.16
C ALA A 217 3.63 2.24 3.82
N PHE A 218 4.16 2.70 2.69
CA PHE A 218 5.51 2.37 2.19
C PHE A 218 6.52 3.49 2.47
N MET A 219 6.22 4.38 3.42
CA MET A 219 7.12 5.45 3.79
C MET A 219 8.44 4.91 4.38
N ALA A 220 9.55 5.48 3.91
CA ALA A 220 10.88 5.11 4.39
C ALA A 220 10.97 5.26 5.91
N SER A 221 11.68 4.33 6.55
CA SER A 221 11.67 4.19 8.01
C SER A 221 12.11 5.44 8.76
N VAL A 222 13.03 6.22 8.18
CA VAL A 222 13.53 7.48 8.75
C VAL A 222 12.44 8.56 8.76
N LEU A 223 11.72 8.72 7.64
CA LEU A 223 10.65 9.71 7.51
C LEU A 223 9.44 9.33 8.37
N ALA A 224 9.08 8.05 8.41
CA ALA A 224 7.99 7.56 9.26
C ALA A 224 8.26 7.86 10.74
N LYS A 225 9.51 7.64 11.21
CA LYS A 225 9.92 8.01 12.57
C LYS A 225 9.80 9.52 12.81
N LYS A 226 10.26 10.34 11.87
CA LYS A 226 10.16 11.81 11.95
C LYS A 226 8.71 12.24 12.10
N LEU A 227 7.81 11.72 11.27
CA LEU A 227 6.38 12.06 11.27
C LEU A 227 5.72 11.76 12.63
N VAL A 228 6.00 10.58 13.20
CA VAL A 228 5.49 10.19 14.53
C VAL A 228 6.07 11.09 15.63
N THR A 229 7.35 11.47 15.55
CA THR A 229 7.96 12.34 16.56
C THR A 229 7.52 13.80 16.48
N THR A 230 7.14 14.30 15.30
CA THR A 230 6.61 15.66 15.11
C THR A 230 5.15 15.81 15.54
N HIS A 231 4.43 14.71 15.73
CA HIS A 231 3.10 14.67 16.34
C HIS A 231 3.14 13.86 17.64
N PRO A 232 3.75 14.39 18.70
CA PRO A 232 3.69 13.73 20.00
C PRO A 232 2.22 13.57 20.39
N LYS A 233 1.87 12.38 20.91
CA LYS A 233 0.56 12.11 21.53
C LYS A 233 0.12 13.36 22.29
N ARG A 234 -1.00 14.00 21.89
CA ARG A 234 -1.69 14.93 22.77
C ARG A 234 -2.05 14.11 24.00
N ARG A 235 -1.26 14.26 25.07
CA ARG A 235 -1.50 13.66 26.37
C ARG A 235 -2.60 14.47 27.03
N GLU A 236 -3.61 13.73 27.45
CA GLU A 236 -4.65 14.02 28.47
C GLU A 236 -5.67 15.12 28.15
#